data_AF-A0A072TP75-F1
#
_entry.id   AF-A0A072TP75-F1
#
_cell.length_a   1.000
_cell.length_b   1.000
_cell.length_c   1.000
_cell.angle_alpha   90.00
_cell.angle_beta   90.00
_cell.angle_gamma   90.00
#
_symmetry.space_group_name_H-M   'P 1'
#
loop_
_entity.id
_entity.type
_entity.pdbx_description
1 polymer ?
#
loop_
_entity_poly.entity_id
_entity_poly.type
_entity_poly.pdbx_seq_one_letter_code
_entity_poly.pdbx_strand_id
1 'polypeptide(L)'
;MGYNIGIRLIDEFLAKSNVSSCVDFRETAEVIAKVGLKMFIGVTASVTNWNAEGTCCSIVLEDNPLVDFVELPDTYQGLHYCNILSGVIRGALDMVSMKAEVTWLRDALRGDDVFELQVKLLKQVPEEYPYKDDE
;
A
#
# COMPACT_ATOMS: atom_id res chain seq x y z
N MET A 1 -13.53 -2.94 2.51
CA MET A 1 -13.61 -3.25 1.05
C MET A 1 -12.23 -3.45 0.44
N GLY A 2 -11.33 -2.45 0.49
CA GLY A 2 -10.00 -2.55 -0.16
C GLY A 2 -9.17 -3.79 0.20
N TYR A 3 -9.24 -4.27 1.44
CA TYR A 3 -8.52 -5.48 1.88
C TYR A 3 -8.82 -6.73 1.04
N ASN A 4 -10.10 -7.02 0.80
CA ASN A 4 -10.49 -8.19 0.02
C ASN A 4 -10.10 -8.06 -1.46
N ILE A 5 -10.02 -6.81 -1.95
CA ILE A 5 -9.52 -6.52 -3.30
C ILE A 5 -8.01 -6.79 -3.32
N GLY A 6 -7.25 -6.23 -2.37
CA GLY A 6 -5.80 -6.41 -2.27
C GLY A 6 -5.36 -7.88 -2.22
N ILE A 7 -6.08 -8.72 -1.46
CA ILE A 7 -5.83 -10.17 -1.38
C ILE A 7 -5.89 -10.85 -2.76
N ARG A 8 -6.78 -10.39 -3.65
CA ARG A 8 -6.96 -10.99 -4.98
C ARG A 8 -6.08 -10.34 -6.04
N LEU A 9 -5.82 -9.05 -5.86
CA LEU A 9 -5.09 -8.21 -6.80
C LEU A 9 -3.59 -8.53 -6.83
N ILE A 10 -3.05 -9.01 -5.71
CA ILE A 10 -1.65 -9.41 -5.60
C ILE A 10 -1.26 -10.54 -6.58
N ASP A 11 -2.16 -11.50 -6.84
CA ASP A 11 -1.89 -12.60 -7.77
C ASP A 11 -1.66 -12.07 -9.19
N GLU A 12 -2.50 -11.14 -9.64
CA GLU A 12 -2.33 -10.48 -10.94
C GLU A 12 -1.06 -9.62 -10.98
N PHE A 13 -0.75 -8.92 -9.87
CA PHE A 13 0.47 -8.15 -9.77
C PHE A 13 1.71 -9.03 -9.93
N LEU A 14 1.82 -10.13 -9.18
CA LEU A 14 2.96 -11.05 -9.26
C LEU A 14 3.06 -11.71 -10.64
N ALA A 15 1.92 -12.05 -11.27
CA ALA A 15 1.91 -12.66 -12.58
C ALA A 15 2.38 -11.74 -13.73
N LYS A 16 2.21 -10.42 -13.60
CA LYS A 16 2.44 -9.46 -14.69
C LYS A 16 3.59 -8.47 -14.45
N SER A 17 4.05 -8.30 -13.21
CA SER A 17 5.06 -7.30 -12.86
C SER A 17 6.51 -7.75 -13.04
N ASN A 18 6.75 -9.05 -13.30
CA ASN A 18 8.08 -9.68 -13.27
C ASN A 18 8.83 -9.53 -11.93
N VAL A 19 8.13 -9.17 -10.85
CA VAL A 19 8.69 -9.13 -9.49
C VAL A 19 8.64 -10.55 -8.93
N SER A 20 9.81 -11.15 -8.67
CA SER A 20 9.90 -12.54 -8.16
C SER A 20 9.57 -12.65 -6.68
N SER A 21 10.15 -11.77 -5.87
CA SER A 21 9.94 -11.66 -4.42
C SER A 21 10.70 -10.43 -3.93
N CYS A 22 10.13 -9.70 -2.96
CA CYS A 22 10.83 -8.60 -2.29
C CYS A 22 11.62 -9.18 -1.10
N VAL A 23 12.87 -8.79 -0.95
CA VAL A 23 13.77 -9.30 0.10
C VAL A 23 13.44 -8.68 1.45
N ASP A 24 13.13 -7.38 1.45
CA ASP A 24 12.82 -6.63 2.67
C ASP A 24 11.63 -5.67 2.49
N PHE A 25 11.19 -5.10 3.61
CA PHE A 25 10.06 -4.18 3.63
C PHE A 25 10.35 -2.86 2.90
N ARG A 26 11.62 -2.43 2.79
CA ARG A 26 11.99 -1.22 2.06
C ARG A 26 11.82 -1.41 0.56
N GLU A 27 12.32 -2.52 0.03
CA GLU A 27 12.11 -2.91 -1.35
C GLU A 27 10.61 -3.07 -1.64
N THR A 28 9.87 -3.69 -0.73
CA THR A 28 8.41 -3.85 -0.89
C THR A 28 7.69 -2.52 -1.00
N ALA A 29 8.03 -1.53 -0.17
CA ALA A 29 7.45 -0.19 -0.25
C ALA A 29 7.76 0.50 -1.58
N GLU A 30 8.99 0.36 -2.08
CA GLU A 30 9.41 0.91 -3.38
C GLU A 30 8.66 0.24 -4.54
N VAL A 31 8.46 -1.08 -4.48
CA VAL A 31 7.69 -1.83 -5.48
C VAL A 31 6.23 -1.39 -5.49
N ILE A 32 5.61 -1.20 -4.32
CA ILE A 32 4.25 -0.66 -4.21
C ILE A 32 4.18 0.72 -4.88
N ALA A 33 5.10 1.63 -4.52
CA ALA A 33 5.09 3.01 -4.96
C ALA A 33 5.35 3.18 -6.47
N LYS A 34 6.31 2.43 -7.03
CA LYS A 34 6.80 2.63 -8.40
C LYS A 34 6.20 1.67 -9.43
N VAL A 35 5.80 0.47 -9.00
CA VAL A 35 5.30 -0.58 -9.89
C VAL A 35 3.82 -0.83 -9.65
N GLY A 36 3.43 -1.07 -8.39
CA GLY A 36 2.05 -1.39 -8.03
C GLY A 36 1.07 -0.29 -8.39
N LEU A 37 1.26 0.92 -7.85
CA LEU A 37 0.37 2.05 -8.15
C LEU A 37 0.37 2.38 -9.65
N LYS A 38 1.54 2.32 -10.31
CA LYS A 38 1.63 2.59 -11.75
C LYS A 38 0.83 1.59 -12.57
N MET A 39 0.87 0.31 -12.19
CA MET A 39 0.17 -0.76 -12.89
C MET A 39 -1.36 -0.64 -12.76
N PHE A 40 -1.87 -0.25 -11.59
CA PHE A 40 -3.32 -0.31 -11.32
C PHE A 40 -4.04 1.03 -11.43
N ILE A 41 -3.37 2.15 -11.13
CA ILE A 41 -3.96 3.49 -11.17
C ILE A 41 -3.14 4.47 -12.02
N GLY A 42 -2.09 4.01 -12.72
CA GLY A 42 -1.37 4.81 -13.71
C GLY A 42 -0.39 5.84 -13.13
N VAL A 43 -0.27 5.97 -11.81
CA VAL A 43 0.59 6.94 -11.14
C VAL A 43 1.71 6.28 -10.34
N THR A 44 2.82 6.97 -10.18
CA THR A 44 3.91 6.57 -9.27
C THR A 44 3.88 7.41 -8.01
N ALA A 45 4.30 6.83 -6.89
CA ALA A 45 4.47 7.51 -5.63
C ALA A 45 5.95 7.60 -5.24
N SER A 46 6.25 8.43 -4.25
CA SER A 46 7.54 8.44 -3.56
C SER A 46 7.45 7.76 -2.20
N VAL A 47 8.52 7.08 -1.78
CA VAL A 47 8.62 6.51 -0.43
C VAL A 47 9.57 7.39 0.39
N THR A 48 9.08 7.93 1.50
CA THR A 48 9.80 8.88 2.36
C THR A 48 9.62 8.53 3.83
N ASN A 49 10.18 9.36 4.73
CA ASN A 49 9.93 9.32 6.18
C ASN A 49 10.14 7.95 6.84
N TRP A 50 11.19 7.24 6.43
CA TRP A 50 11.60 5.99 7.06
C TRP A 50 12.00 6.20 8.52
N ASN A 51 11.49 5.35 9.42
CA ASN A 51 12.04 5.27 10.77
C ASN A 51 13.41 4.56 10.77
N ALA A 52 14.16 4.73 11.86
CA ALA A 52 15.50 4.15 12.02
C ALA A 52 15.50 2.61 11.88
N GLU A 53 14.42 1.96 12.31
CA GLU A 53 14.25 0.51 12.27
C GLU A 53 13.89 -0.02 10.88
N GLY A 54 13.51 0.84 9.93
CA GLY A 54 13.05 0.41 8.61
C GLY A 54 11.72 -0.35 8.64
N THR A 55 10.88 -0.11 9.65
CA THR A 55 9.57 -0.76 9.84
C THR A 55 8.40 0.17 9.57
N CYS A 56 8.63 1.46 9.34
CA CYS A 56 7.60 2.45 9.04
C CYS A 56 8.10 3.43 7.99
N CYS A 57 7.25 3.75 7.01
CA CYS A 57 7.52 4.73 5.97
C CYS A 57 6.24 5.42 5.52
N SER A 58 6.41 6.49 4.73
CA SER A 58 5.32 7.20 4.07
C SER A 58 5.37 6.97 2.57
N ILE A 59 4.22 6.63 1.98
CA ILE A 59 4.00 6.62 0.54
C ILE A 59 3.26 7.91 0.18
N VAL A 60 3.90 8.77 -0.60
CA VAL A 60 3.39 10.09 -0.97
C VAL A 60 3.01 10.10 -2.44
N LEU A 61 1.75 10.39 -2.73
CA LEU A 61 1.21 10.59 -4.07
C LEU A 61 0.99 12.09 -4.29
N GLU A 62 1.64 12.64 -5.31
CA GLU A 62 1.42 14.03 -5.75
C GLU A 62 0.15 14.16 -6.58
N ASP A 63 -0.20 13.09 -7.31
CA ASP A 63 -1.36 13.03 -8.17
C ASP A 63 -2.18 11.76 -7.86
N ASN A 64 -3.50 11.88 -7.85
CA ASN A 64 -4.42 10.81 -7.52
C ASN A 64 -5.65 10.83 -8.44
N PRO A 65 -5.66 10.03 -9.52
CA PRO A 65 -6.70 10.07 -10.54
C PRO A 65 -8.09 9.65 -10.06
N LEU A 66 -8.19 9.09 -8.84
CA LEU A 66 -9.46 8.74 -8.24
C LEU A 66 -10.24 9.95 -7.74
N VAL A 67 -9.61 11.13 -7.69
CA VAL A 67 -10.19 12.34 -7.09
C VAL A 67 -10.24 13.56 -8.01
N ASP A 68 -9.84 13.43 -9.28
CA ASP A 68 -9.73 14.55 -10.25
C ASP A 68 -10.97 15.44 -10.35
N PHE A 69 -12.15 14.88 -10.09
CA PHE A 69 -13.44 15.56 -10.17
C PHE A 69 -14.25 15.44 -8.87
N VAL A 70 -13.57 15.23 -7.75
CA VAL A 70 -14.19 15.04 -6.44
C VAL A 70 -13.97 16.28 -5.58
N GLU A 71 -15.05 16.78 -4.99
CA GLU A 71 -15.02 17.80 -3.95
C GLU A 71 -15.80 17.28 -2.75
N LEU A 72 -15.22 17.37 -1.55
CA LEU A 72 -15.87 16.93 -0.32
C LEU A 72 -16.74 18.04 0.24
N PRO A 73 -18.04 17.79 0.51
CA PRO A 73 -18.87 18.73 1.25
C PRO A 73 -18.32 18.98 2.67
N ASP A 74 -18.57 20.17 3.22
CA ASP A 74 -18.14 20.56 4.58
C ASP A 74 -18.58 19.57 5.67
N THR A 75 -19.73 18.91 5.48
CA THR A 75 -20.25 17.90 6.41
C THR A 75 -19.40 16.63 6.46
N TYR A 76 -18.57 16.37 5.44
CA TYR A 76 -17.79 15.15 5.27
C TYR A 76 -16.27 15.39 5.27
N GLN A 77 -15.80 16.49 5.87
CA GLN A 77 -14.36 16.81 5.97
C GLN A 77 -13.54 15.78 6.77
N GLY A 78 -14.19 14.89 7.52
CA GLY A 78 -13.54 13.75 8.19
C GLY A 78 -13.42 12.48 7.35
N LEU A 79 -13.98 12.47 6.13
CA LEU A 79 -13.99 11.30 5.26
C LEU A 79 -12.66 11.16 4.51
N HIS A 80 -12.02 10.01 4.63
CA HIS A 80 -10.98 9.59 3.70
C HIS A 80 -11.62 8.96 2.48
N TYR A 81 -11.82 9.74 1.43
CA TYR A 81 -12.51 9.28 0.21
C TYR A 81 -11.82 8.05 -0.40
N CYS A 82 -10.49 8.10 -0.52
CA CYS A 82 -9.67 7.03 -1.06
C CYS A 82 -9.25 5.98 -0.02
N ASN A 83 -9.99 5.78 1.08
CA ASN A 83 -9.65 4.77 2.09
C ASN A 83 -9.68 3.32 1.56
N ILE A 84 -10.14 3.12 0.33
CA ILE A 84 -9.97 1.86 -0.38
C ILE A 84 -8.48 1.52 -0.62
N LEU A 85 -7.63 2.51 -0.88
CA LEU A 85 -6.19 2.32 -1.18
C LEU A 85 -5.44 1.73 0.01
N SER A 86 -5.67 2.26 1.22
CA SER A 86 -5.07 1.74 2.45
C SER A 86 -5.44 0.26 2.66
N GLY A 87 -6.71 -0.08 2.38
CA GLY A 87 -7.19 -1.44 2.40
C GLY A 87 -6.50 -2.34 1.38
N VAL A 88 -6.36 -1.89 0.13
CA VAL A 88 -5.73 -2.67 -0.96
C VAL A 88 -4.27 -2.97 -0.61
N ILE A 89 -3.50 -1.95 -0.21
CA ILE A 89 -2.09 -2.12 0.17
C ILE A 89 -1.97 -3.13 1.33
N ARG A 90 -2.81 -2.99 2.36
CA ARG A 90 -2.83 -3.92 3.49
C ARG A 90 -3.16 -5.35 3.05
N GLY A 91 -4.17 -5.53 2.20
CA GLY A 91 -4.58 -6.85 1.71
C GLY A 91 -3.50 -7.53 0.86
N ALA A 92 -2.81 -6.76 0.03
CA ALA A 92 -1.72 -7.27 -0.79
C ALA A 92 -0.51 -7.67 0.08
N LEU A 93 -0.10 -6.82 1.03
CA LEU A 93 1.01 -7.10 1.94
C LEU A 93 0.76 -8.35 2.80
N ASP A 94 -0.48 -8.55 3.26
CA ASP A 94 -0.86 -9.72 4.03
C ASP A 94 -0.66 -11.05 3.29
N MET A 95 -0.78 -11.05 1.95
CA MET A 95 -0.61 -12.23 1.10
C MET A 95 0.86 -12.54 0.77
N VAL A 96 1.75 -11.56 0.93
CA VAL A 96 3.20 -11.74 0.83
C VAL A 96 3.86 -11.78 2.21
N SER A 97 3.12 -12.30 3.19
CA SER A 97 3.64 -12.58 4.53
C SER A 97 4.11 -11.35 5.33
N MET A 98 3.64 -10.14 4.96
CA MET A 98 3.93 -8.90 5.68
C MET A 98 2.65 -8.34 6.30
N LYS A 99 2.49 -8.50 7.61
CA LYS A 99 1.38 -7.86 8.32
C LYS A 99 1.72 -6.41 8.58
N ALA A 100 0.97 -5.51 7.94
CA ALA A 100 1.17 -4.08 8.04
C ALA A 100 -0.12 -3.33 8.41
N GLU A 101 0.06 -2.17 9.01
CA GLU A 101 -0.98 -1.16 9.19
C GLU A 101 -0.78 -0.06 8.15
N VAL A 102 -1.88 0.39 7.54
CA VAL A 102 -1.85 1.47 6.54
C VAL A 102 -2.86 2.53 6.93
N THR A 103 -2.37 3.75 7.17
CA THR A 103 -3.18 4.88 7.64
C THR A 103 -2.94 6.12 6.78
N TRP A 104 -3.97 6.95 6.64
CA TRP A 104 -3.86 8.23 5.95
C TRP A 104 -3.32 9.28 6.90
N LEU A 105 -2.27 9.99 6.48
CA LEU A 105 -1.70 11.12 7.21
C LEU A 105 -2.12 12.46 6.62
N ARG A 106 -2.07 12.58 5.28
CA ARG A 106 -2.47 13.78 4.53
C ARG A 106 -3.37 13.41 3.36
N ASP A 107 -4.33 14.27 3.06
CA ASP A 107 -5.33 14.06 2.02
C ASP A 107 -5.68 15.40 1.37
N ALA A 108 -5.32 15.58 0.09
CA ALA A 108 -5.54 16.85 -0.59
C ALA A 108 -7.03 17.24 -0.70
N LEU A 109 -7.96 16.27 -0.65
CA LEU A 109 -9.40 16.55 -0.59
C LEU A 109 -9.82 17.20 0.74
N ARG A 110 -8.98 17.12 1.76
CA ARG A 110 -9.19 17.69 3.10
C ARG A 110 -8.37 18.97 3.33
N GLY A 111 -7.74 19.48 2.27
CA GLY A 111 -6.98 20.73 2.27
C GLY A 111 -5.46 20.58 2.47
N ASP A 112 -4.92 19.36 2.45
CA ASP A 112 -3.48 19.14 2.46
C ASP A 112 -2.85 19.38 1.07
N ASP A 113 -1.52 19.43 1.02
CA ASP A 113 -0.72 19.65 -0.18
C ASP A 113 -0.52 18.39 -1.05
N VAL A 114 -0.58 17.21 -0.43
CA VAL A 114 -0.36 15.91 -1.08
C VAL A 114 -1.19 14.81 -0.41
N PHE A 115 -1.24 13.64 -1.05
CA PHE A 115 -1.79 12.42 -0.46
C PHE A 115 -0.67 11.62 0.20
N GLU A 116 -0.78 11.38 1.50
CA GLU A 116 0.24 10.63 2.26
C GLU A 116 -0.38 9.46 3.01
N LEU A 117 0.15 8.26 2.73
CA LEU A 117 -0.18 7.00 3.39
C LEU A 117 1.01 6.56 4.23
N GLN A 118 0.84 6.42 5.53
CA GLN A 118 1.81 5.73 6.36
C GLN A 118 1.62 4.23 6.26
N VAL A 119 2.71 3.50 6.04
CA VAL A 119 2.75 2.05 6.05
C VAL A 119 3.69 1.60 7.16
N LYS A 120 3.15 0.89 8.14
CA LYS A 120 3.88 0.36 9.30
C LYS A 120 3.84 -1.16 9.33
N LEU A 121 5.00 -1.78 9.19
CA LEU A 121 5.18 -3.21 9.38
C LEU A 121 4.98 -3.57 10.86
N LEU A 122 4.05 -4.49 11.14
CA LEU A 122 3.77 -5.00 12.48
C LEU A 122 4.53 -6.31 12.75
N LYS A 123 4.51 -7.23 11.77
CA LYS A 123 5.25 -8.48 11.84
C LYS A 123 5.47 -9.05 10.44
N GLN A 124 6.59 -9.73 10.28
CA GLN A 124 6.85 -10.60 9.15
C GLN A 124 6.47 -12.03 9.57
N VAL A 125 5.55 -12.64 8.84
CA VAL A 125 5.08 -13.99 9.12
C VAL A 125 5.99 -14.94 8.33
N PRO A 126 6.69 -15.89 8.96
CA PRO A 126 7.41 -16.91 8.21
C PRO A 126 6.41 -17.72 7.37
N GLU A 127 6.74 -18.04 6.13
CA GLU A 127 6.00 -19.06 5.39
C GLU A 127 6.15 -20.40 6.13
N GLU A 128 5.09 -20.86 6.80
CA GLU A 128 5.03 -22.24 7.27
C GLU A 128 4.71 -23.13 6.07
N TYR A 129 5.74 -23.82 5.57
CA TYR A 129 5.52 -24.91 4.61
C TYR A 129 4.85 -26.07 5.35
N PRO A 130 3.65 -26.53 4.94
CA PRO A 130 2.92 -27.59 5.63
C PRO A 130 3.58 -28.97 5.48
N TYR A 131 4.59 -29.10 4.61
CA TYR A 131 5.38 -30.29 4.45
C TYR A 131 6.67 -30.12 5.25
N LYS A 132 6.76 -30.80 6.40
CA LYS A 132 8.06 -31.29 6.82
C LYS A 132 8.52 -32.24 5.73
N ASP A 133 9.70 -32.03 5.16
CA ASP A 133 10.36 -33.10 4.43
C ASP A 133 10.47 -34.27 5.41
N ASP A 134 9.71 -35.33 5.17
CA ASP A 134 9.88 -36.61 5.84
C ASP A 134 11.22 -37.20 5.34
N GLU A 135 12.32 -36.82 5.98
CA GLU A 135 13.60 -37.56 5.97
C GLU A 135 14.19 -37.69 7.38
#